data_AF-A0A1H6KYF1-F1
#
_entry.id   AF-A0A1H6KYF1-F1
#
_cell.length_a   1.000
_cell.length_b   1.000
_cell.length_c   1.000
_cell.angle_alpha   90.00
_cell.angle_beta   90.00
_cell.angle_gamma   90.00
#
_symmetry.space_group_name_H-M   'P 1'
#
loop_
_entity.id
_entity.type
_entity.pdbx_description
1 polymer ?
#
loop_
_entity_poly.entity_id
_entity_poly.type
_entity_poly.pdbx_seq_one_letter_code
_entity_poly.pdbx_strand_id
1 'polypeptide(L)'
;MRVINKRVKGQGMTEYIIIVALIAIAAIGAFTLFGKTARNQVAAMASELGGKESAAAVKVAADAGEKAKTVAATDVSLSTYDQTATKGGN
;
A
#
# COMPACT_ATOMS: atom_id res chain seq x y z
N MET A 1 -11.91 32.63 -37.96
CA MET A 1 -12.17 32.96 -36.54
C MET A 1 -11.25 32.09 -35.69
N ARG A 2 -10.23 32.65 -35.03
CA ARG A 2 -9.20 31.89 -34.31
C ARG A 2 -9.62 31.70 -32.85
N VAL A 3 -9.85 30.46 -32.43
CA VAL A 3 -10.15 30.11 -31.04
C VAL A 3 -8.87 30.27 -30.22
N ILE A 4 -8.88 31.21 -29.28
CA ILE A 4 -7.76 31.43 -28.36
C ILE A 4 -7.99 30.53 -27.14
N ASN A 5 -7.33 29.37 -27.10
CA ASN A 5 -7.28 28.54 -25.90
C ASN A 5 -6.42 29.26 -24.85
N LYS A 6 -7.06 29.99 -23.93
CA LYS A 6 -6.38 30.61 -22.79
C LYS A 6 -5.86 29.51 -21.88
N ARG A 7 -4.55 29.20 -21.96
CA ARG A 7 -3.88 28.44 -20.89
C ARG A 7 -3.88 29.32 -19.65
N VAL A 8 -4.70 28.97 -18.66
CA VAL A 8 -4.82 29.70 -17.41
C VAL A 8 -3.51 29.53 -16.64
N LYS A 9 -2.69 30.59 -16.57
CA LYS A 9 -1.50 30.63 -15.72
C LYS A 9 -1.97 30.60 -14.26
N GLY A 10 -1.91 29.42 -13.65
CA GLY A 10 -2.38 29.16 -12.29
C GLY A 10 -3.03 27.78 -12.13
N GLN A 11 -3.53 27.18 -13.21
CA GLN A 11 -4.19 25.87 -13.18
C GLN A 11 -3.21 24.72 -12.87
N GLY A 12 -1.94 24.85 -13.25
CA GLY A 12 -0.94 23.79 -13.00
C GLY A 12 -0.49 23.67 -11.55
N MET A 13 -0.28 24.78 -10.82
CA MET A 13 0.35 24.74 -9.50
C MET A 13 -0.49 24.00 -8.46
N THR A 14 -1.80 24.28 -8.40
CA THR A 14 -2.71 23.60 -7.47
C THR A 14 -2.93 22.14 -7.86
N GLU A 15 -3.00 21.83 -9.16
CA GLU A 15 -3.14 20.46 -9.65
C GLU A 15 -1.90 19.60 -9.31
N TYR A 16 -0.70 20.15 -9.47
CA TYR A 16 0.53 19.49 -9.04
C TYR A 16 0.57 19.28 -7.52
N ILE A 17 0.17 20.27 -6.72
CA ILE A 17 0.13 20.13 -5.26
C ILE A 17 -0.84 19.01 -4.85
N ILE A 18 -2.01 18.93 -5.48
CA ILE A 18 -2.99 17.87 -5.20
C ILE A 18 -2.43 16.49 -5.59
N ILE A 19 -1.85 16.34 -6.78
CA ILE A 19 -1.27 15.07 -7.22
C ILE A 19 -0.13 14.62 -6.30
N VAL A 20 0.77 15.53 -5.92
CA VAL A 20 1.86 15.22 -4.99
C VAL A 20 1.33 14.82 -3.62
N ALA A 21 0.31 15.51 -3.10
CA ALA A 21 -0.31 15.15 -1.84
C ALA A 21 -0.91 13.73 -1.88
N LEU A 22 -1.57 13.36 -2.97
CA LEU A 22 -2.14 12.02 -3.15
C LEU A 22 -1.05 10.94 -3.21
N ILE A 23 0.02 11.17 -3.96
CA ILE A 23 1.16 10.24 -4.03
C ILE A 23 1.83 10.09 -2.66
N ALA A 24 2.00 11.18 -1.91
CA ALA A 24 2.60 11.15 -0.58
C ALA A 24 1.78 10.31 0.41
N ILE A 25 0.45 10.46 0.41
CA ILE A 25 -0.45 9.67 1.26
C ILE A 25 -0.38 8.18 0.88
N ALA A 26 -0.42 7.86 -0.40
CA ALA A 26 -0.28 6.48 -0.89
C ALA A 26 1.08 5.87 -0.50
N ALA A 27 2.15 6.64 -0.61
CA ALA A 27 3.50 6.21 -0.23
C ALA A 27 3.61 5.91 1.27
N ILE A 28 3.05 6.76 2.14
CA ILE A 28 3.02 6.50 3.59
C ILE A 28 2.32 5.16 3.88
N GLY A 29 1.18 4.90 3.24
CA GLY A 29 0.47 3.62 3.38
C GLY A 29 1.29 2.42 2.89
N ALA A 30 1.86 2.51 1.69
CA ALA A 30 2.68 1.46 1.10
C ALA A 30 3.92 1.13 1.94
N PHE A 31 4.67 2.15 2.39
CA PHE A 31 5.85 1.95 3.23
C PHE A 31 5.51 1.40 4.61
N THR A 32 4.38 1.81 5.19
CA THR A 32 3.95 1.27 6.49
C THR A 32 3.58 -0.20 6.38
N LEU A 33 2.84 -0.59 5.34
CA LEU A 33 2.43 -1.98 5.13
C LEU A 33 3.63 -2.86 4.76
N PHE A 34 4.45 -2.42 3.81
CA PHE A 34 5.60 -3.19 3.34
C PHE A 34 6.69 -3.29 4.42
N GLY A 35 6.95 -2.20 5.16
CA GLY A 35 7.92 -2.19 6.25
C GLY A 35 7.55 -3.13 7.39
N LYS A 36 6.25 -3.23 7.75
CA LYS A 36 5.77 -4.22 8.73
C LYS A 36 6.00 -5.65 8.25
N THR A 37 5.64 -5.96 7.00
CA THR A 37 5.82 -7.31 6.43
C THR A 37 7.29 -7.71 6.35
N ALA A 38 8.15 -6.83 5.82
CA ALA A 38 9.58 -7.08 5.71
C ALA A 38 10.22 -7.29 7.11
N ARG A 39 9.86 -6.44 8.08
CA ARG A 39 10.34 -6.57 9.46
C ARG A 39 9.87 -7.87 10.12
N ASN A 40 8.63 -8.27 9.89
CA ASN A 40 8.09 -9.54 10.42
C ASN A 40 8.81 -10.75 9.84
N GLN A 41 9.09 -10.75 8.53
CA GLN A 41 9.85 -11.83 7.88
C GLN A 41 11.29 -11.90 8.40
N VAL A 42 11.96 -10.76 8.55
CA VAL A 42 13.32 -10.71 9.12
C VAL A 42 13.32 -11.18 10.57
N ALA A 43 12.32 -10.79 11.37
CA ALA A 43 12.17 -11.27 12.74
C ALA A 43 11.90 -12.78 12.82
N ALA A 44 11.13 -13.34 11.89
CA ALA A 44 10.90 -14.77 11.77
C ALA A 44 12.21 -15.52 11.48
N MET A 45 12.96 -15.07 10.46
CA MET A 45 14.25 -15.66 10.09
C MET A 45 15.28 -15.54 11.22
N ALA A 46 15.35 -14.39 11.90
CA ALA A 46 16.23 -14.20 13.05
C ALA A 46 15.84 -15.09 14.24
N SER A 47 14.55 -15.36 14.43
CA SER A 47 14.06 -16.26 15.48
C SER A 47 14.39 -17.72 15.19
N GLU A 48 14.21 -18.18 13.94
CA GLU A 48 14.66 -19.50 13.50
C GLU A 48 16.18 -19.66 13.62
N LEU A 49 16.95 -18.68 13.16
CA LEU A 49 18.42 -18.68 13.26
C LEU A 49 18.89 -18.68 14.72
N GLY A 50 18.12 -18.04 15.62
CA GLY A 50 18.34 -18.05 17.06
C GLY A 50 17.88 -19.35 17.77
N GLY A 51 17.42 -20.36 17.02
CA GLY A 51 17.01 -21.67 17.55
C GLY A 51 15.62 -21.70 18.18
N LYS A 52 14.81 -20.65 18.01
CA LYS A 52 13.41 -20.62 18.47
C LYS A 52 12.52 -21.03 17.30
N GLU A 53 12.08 -22.30 17.32
CA GLU A 53 11.18 -22.88 16.33
C GLU A 53 9.94 -21.99 16.12
N SER A 54 9.86 -21.38 14.94
CA SER A 54 9.03 -20.20 14.71
C SER A 54 7.68 -20.57 14.11
N ALA A 55 7.01 -21.62 14.61
CA ALA A 55 5.70 -22.05 14.11
C ALA A 55 4.68 -20.89 14.08
N ALA A 56 4.75 -19.99 15.07
CA ALA A 56 3.94 -18.77 15.10
C ALA A 56 4.31 -17.76 14.00
N ALA A 57 5.61 -17.58 13.70
CA ALA A 57 6.04 -16.61 12.68
C ALA A 57 5.84 -17.13 11.26
N VAL A 58 6.02 -18.44 11.04
CA VAL A 58 5.67 -19.12 9.78
C VAL A 58 4.17 -19.00 9.54
N LYS A 59 3.34 -19.20 10.57
CA LYS A 59 1.89 -19.00 10.46
C LYS A 59 1.54 -17.56 10.11
N VAL A 60 2.13 -16.57 10.77
CA VAL A 60 1.90 -15.14 10.45
C VAL A 60 2.34 -14.81 9.03
N ALA A 61 3.46 -15.36 8.55
CA ALA A 61 3.94 -15.15 7.19
C ALA A 61 3.01 -15.80 6.14
N ALA A 62 2.51 -17.01 6.41
CA ALA A 62 1.52 -17.68 5.58
C ALA A 62 0.20 -16.90 5.51
N ASP A 63 -0.32 -16.48 6.67
CA ASP A 63 -1.56 -15.68 6.77
C ASP A 63 -1.42 -14.33 6.03
N ALA A 64 -0.25 -13.68 6.13
CA ALA A 64 0.04 -12.44 5.40
C ALA A 64 0.11 -12.66 3.88
N GLY A 65 0.73 -13.76 3.43
CA GLY A 65 0.77 -14.15 2.02
C GLY A 65 -0.61 -14.44 1.45
N GLU A 66 -1.49 -15.07 2.24
CA GLU A 66 -2.86 -15.38 1.83
C GLU A 66 -3.73 -14.11 1.73
N LYS A 67 -3.57 -13.17 2.68
CA LYS A 67 -4.19 -11.84 2.60
C LYS A 67 -3.71 -11.06 1.38
N ALA A 68 -2.41 -11.09 1.08
CA ALA A 68 -1.84 -10.43 -0.10
C ALA A 68 -2.41 -11.01 -1.40
N LYS A 69 -2.56 -12.35 -1.51
CA LYS A 69 -3.22 -12.98 -2.67
C LYS A 69 -4.68 -12.57 -2.79
N THR A 70 -5.41 -12.50 -1.67
CA THR A 70 -6.82 -12.09 -1.65
C THR A 70 -6.98 -10.64 -2.12
N VAL A 71 -6.11 -9.74 -1.64
CA VAL A 71 -6.10 -8.34 -2.07
C VAL A 71 -5.71 -8.22 -3.55
N ALA A 72 -4.72 -8.97 -4.01
CA ALA A 72 -4.29 -8.98 -5.42
C ALA A 72 -5.35 -9.53 -6.38
N ALA A 73 -6.18 -10.48 -5.92
CA ALA A 73 -7.31 -11.02 -6.68
C ALA A 73 -8.56 -10.12 -6.64
N THR A 74 -8.55 -9.05 -5.84
CA THR A 74 -9.67 -8.09 -5.76
C THR A 74 -9.38 -6.92 -6.69
N ASP A 75 -10.22 -6.69 -7.70
CA ASP A 75 -10.12 -5.51 -8.56
C ASP A 75 -10.31 -4.23 -7.74
N VAL A 76 -9.21 -3.49 -7.54
CA VAL A 76 -9.21 -2.22 -6.81
C VAL A 76 -9.66 -1.13 -7.78
N SER A 77 -10.94 -0.79 -7.72
CA SER A 77 -11.55 0.30 -8.46
C SER A 77 -12.12 1.33 -7.48
N LEU A 78 -12.39 2.56 -7.93
CA LEU A 78 -12.95 3.61 -7.07
C LEU A 78 -14.29 3.17 -6.42
N SER A 79 -15.01 2.26 -7.07
CA SER A 79 -16.24 1.65 -6.55
C SER A 79 -16.00 0.60 -5.45
N THR A 80 -14.80 0.03 -5.35
CA THR A 80 -14.45 -1.06 -4.41
C THR A 80 -13.45 -0.63 -3.33
N TYR A 81 -13.07 0.65 -3.30
CA TYR A 81 -12.05 1.22 -2.40
C TYR A 81 -12.32 0.94 -0.91
N ASP A 82 -13.55 1.19 -0.42
CA ASP A 82 -13.92 0.95 0.98
C ASP A 82 -13.80 -0.53 1.37
N GLN A 83 -14.16 -1.46 0.47
CA GLN A 83 -14.08 -2.89 0.75
C GLN A 83 -12.64 -3.41 0.78
N THR A 84 -11.74 -2.81 0.01
CA THR A 84 -10.31 -3.18 0.00
C THR A 84 -9.52 -2.54 1.14
N ALA A 85 -9.86 -1.30 1.53
CA ALA A 85 -9.19 -0.58 2.61
C ALA A 85 -9.44 -1.21 3.98
N THR A 86 -10.65 -1.74 4.21
CA THR A 86 -11.00 -2.38 5.49
C THR A 86 -10.41 -3.79 5.63
N LYS A 87 -10.15 -4.51 4.54
CA LYS A 87 -9.69 -5.92 4.59
C LYS A 87 -8.21 -6.10 4.94
N GLY A 88 -7.39 -5.05 4.87
CA GLY A 88 -5.98 -5.09 5.28
C GLY A 88 -5.72 -4.79 6.77
N GLY A 89 -6.77 -4.52 7.55
CA GLY A 89 -6.68 -3.91 8.88
C GLY A 89 -6.64 -4.83 10.10
N ASN A 90 -6.79 -6.15 9.94
CA ASN A 90 -6.68 -7.13 11.03
C ASN A 90 -5.53 -8.09 10.77
#